data_AF-A0A0U4WX09-F1
#
_entry.id   AF-A0A0U4WX09-F1
#
_cell.length_a   1.000
_cell.length_b   1.000
_cell.length_c   1.000
_cell.angle_alpha   90.00
_cell.angle_beta   90.00
_cell.angle_gamma   90.00
#
_symmetry.space_group_name_H-M   'P 1'
#
loop_
_entity.id
_entity.type
_entity.pdbx_description
1 polymer ?
#
loop_
_entity_poly.entity_id
_entity_poly.type
_entity_poly.pdbx_seq_one_letter_code
_entity_poly.pdbx_strand_id
1 'polypeptide(L)' 'MTAAELAERAFITRETLRNIERGVGSPRLDSVVAVLTALGIADRVVAASNPYESEAARARIDRMLAAGKKL' A
#
# COMPACT_ATOMS: atom_id res chain seq x y z
N MET A 1 -14.78 10.26 11.42
CA MET A 1 -13.39 10.71 11.31
C MET A 1 -13.30 11.75 10.21
N THR A 2 -12.77 12.94 10.51
CA THR A 2 -12.52 14.00 9.54
C THR A 2 -11.15 13.82 8.88
N ALA A 3 -10.89 14.51 7.77
CA ALA A 3 -9.56 14.51 7.15
C ALA A 3 -8.46 15.07 8.07
N ALA A 4 -8.81 16.01 8.97
CA ALA A 4 -7.87 16.55 9.95
C ALA A 4 -7.51 15.49 11.00
N GLU A 5 -8.51 14.81 11.55
CA GLU A 5 -8.32 13.72 12.53
C GLU A 5 -7.52 12.55 11.93
N LEU A 6 -7.77 12.20 10.66
CA LEU A 6 -7.02 11.16 9.97
C LEU A 6 -5.56 11.57 9.75
N ALA A 7 -5.31 12.79 9.28
CA ALA A 7 -3.96 13.29 9.07
C ALA A 7 -3.16 13.32 10.39
N GLU A 8 -3.80 13.78 11.47
CA GLU A 8 -3.24 13.77 12.82
C GLU A 8 -2.89 12.35 13.28
N ARG A 9 -3.84 11.42 13.19
CA ARG A 9 -3.64 10.01 13.59
C ARG A 9 -2.58 9.30 12.76
N ALA A 10 -2.42 9.69 11.49
CA ALA A 10 -1.40 9.15 10.58
C ALA A 10 -0.05 9.89 10.68
N PHE A 11 0.07 10.91 11.54
CA PHE A 11 1.28 11.74 11.68
C PHE A 11 1.75 12.38 10.35
N ILE A 12 0.80 12.83 9.53
CA ILE A 12 1.08 13.53 8.27
C ILE A 12 0.35 14.88 8.21
N THR A 13 0.76 15.74 7.29
CA THR A 13 0.01 16.98 7.05
C THR A 13 -1.30 16.70 6.32
N ARG A 14 -2.30 17.57 6.51
CA ARG A 14 -3.54 17.53 5.74
C ARG A 14 -3.30 17.71 4.23
N GLU A 15 -2.25 18.43 3.85
CA GLU A 15 -1.83 18.56 2.46
C GLU A 15 -1.30 17.25 1.90
N THR A 16 -0.46 16.52 2.65
CA THR A 16 0.01 15.18 2.28
C THR A 16 -1.16 14.22 2.09
N LEU A 17 -2.12 14.21 3.03
CA LEU A 17 -3.33 13.38 2.90
C LEU A 17 -4.11 13.73 1.63
N ARG A 18 -4.33 15.02 1.35
CA ARG A 18 -5.02 15.49 0.14
C ARG A 18 -4.28 15.10 -1.14
N ASN A 19 -2.95 15.14 -1.12
CA ASN A 19 -2.11 14.74 -2.26
C ASN A 19 -2.22 13.24 -2.52
N ILE A 20 -2.27 12.41 -1.46
CA ILE A 20 -2.55 10.98 -1.55
C ILE A 20 -3.94 10.74 -2.19
N GLU A 21 -4.98 11.39 -1.69
CA GLU A 21 -6.36 11.23 -2.19
C GLU A 21 -6.52 11.62 -3.67
N ARG A 22 -5.75 12.60 -4.13
CA ARG A 22 -5.77 13.09 -5.51
C ARG A 22 -4.79 12.38 -6.43
N GLY A 23 -3.91 11.54 -5.89
CA GLY A 23 -2.84 10.89 -6.66
C GLY A 23 -1.82 11.87 -7.25
N VAL A 24 -1.52 12.96 -6.53
CA VAL A 24 -0.57 14.01 -6.99
C VAL A 24 0.58 14.19 -6.01
N GLY A 25 1.68 14.81 -6.46
CA GLY A 25 2.75 15.28 -5.55
C GLY A 25 3.65 14.18 -4.96
N SER A 26 3.67 12.98 -5.57
CA SER A 26 4.58 11.87 -5.21
C SER A 26 4.68 11.59 -3.71
N PRO A 27 3.55 11.32 -3.03
CA PRO A 27 3.56 10.99 -1.61
C PRO A 27 4.42 9.75 -1.38
N ARG A 28 5.20 9.80 -0.31
CA ARG A 28 6.05 8.69 0.09
C ARG A 28 5.18 7.49 0.49
N LEU A 29 5.67 6.29 0.17
CA LEU A 29 4.96 5.05 0.51
C LEU A 29 4.71 4.90 2.01
N ASP A 30 5.64 5.37 2.85
CA ASP A 30 5.49 5.38 4.31
C ASP A 30 4.23 6.15 4.77
N SER A 31 3.96 7.30 4.15
CA SER A 31 2.79 8.14 4.42
C SER A 31 1.49 7.45 3.99
N VAL A 32 1.51 6.73 2.87
CA VAL A 32 0.36 5.91 2.42
C VAL A 32 0.08 4.80 3.43
N VAL A 33 1.12 4.07 3.85
CA VAL A 33 0.98 3.01 4.85
C VAL A 33 0.50 3.56 6.20
N ALA A 34 1.00 4.71 6.64
CA ALA A 34 0.55 5.36 7.87
C ALA A 34 -0.96 5.67 7.85
N VAL A 35 -1.49 6.13 6.71
CA VAL A 35 -2.94 6.35 6.52
C VAL A 35 -3.72 5.03 6.59
N LEU A 36 -3.24 3.97 5.95
CA LEU A 36 -3.88 2.64 6.01
C LEU A 36 -3.90 2.09 7.45
N THR A 37 -2.83 2.30 8.22
CA THR A 37 -2.74 1.92 9.63
C THR A 37 -3.69 2.75 10.49
N ALA A 38 -3.75 4.07 10.28
CA ALA A 38 -4.68 4.95 10.97
C ALA A 38 -6.14 4.56 10.73
N LEU A 39 -6.46 4.09 9.52
CA LEU A 39 -7.77 3.54 9.14
C LEU A 39 -8.05 2.11 9.66
N GLY A 40 -7.04 1.42 10.18
CA GLY A 40 -7.16 0.03 10.65
C GLY A 40 -7.35 -0.99 9.53
N ILE A 41 -6.87 -0.69 8.31
CA ILE A 41 -7.00 -1.57 7.14
C ILE A 41 -5.66 -2.05 6.57
N ALA A 42 -4.53 -1.68 7.19
CA ALA A 42 -3.20 -2.07 6.74
C ALA A 42 -3.07 -3.59 6.56
N ASP A 43 -3.52 -4.39 7.54
CA ASP A 43 -3.44 -5.86 7.48
C ASP A 43 -4.24 -6.44 6.30
N ARG A 44 -5.39 -5.84 5.96
CA ARG A 44 -6.18 -6.26 4.79
C ARG A 44 -5.45 -5.97 3.48
N VAL A 45 -4.78 -4.82 3.38
CA VAL A 45 -4.00 -4.47 2.19
C VAL A 45 -2.79 -5.39 2.06
N VAL A 46 -2.12 -5.73 3.16
CA VAL A 46 -1.01 -6.71 3.17
C VAL A 46 -1.50 -8.08 2.70
N ALA A 47 -2.61 -8.57 3.25
CA ALA A 47 -3.18 -9.85 2.84
C ALA A 47 -3.59 -9.86 1.35
N ALA A 48 -4.22 -8.79 0.86
CA ALA A 48 -4.60 -8.65 -0.54
C ALA A 48 -3.40 -8.52 -1.49
N SER A 49 -2.24 -8.12 -0.96
CA SER A 49 -0.99 -8.00 -1.72
C SER A 49 -0.22 -9.32 -1.82
N ASN A 50 -0.73 -10.42 -1.28
CA ASN A 50 -0.11 -11.74 -1.39
C ASN A 50 -0.04 -12.17 -2.87
N PRO A 51 1.16 -12.27 -3.47
CA PRO A 51 1.30 -12.62 -4.89
C PRO A 51 0.80 -14.03 -5.21
N TYR A 52 0.74 -14.93 -4.21
CA TYR A 52 0.20 -16.27 -4.42
C TYR A 52 -1.32 -16.30 -4.56
N GLU A 53 -2.03 -15.23 -4.19
CA GLU A 53 -3.47 -15.09 -4.44
C GLU A 53 -3.76 -14.50 -5.84
N SER A 54 -2.75 -13.97 -6.53
CA SER A 54 -2.88 -13.39 -7.87
C SER A 54 -2.46 -14.36 -8.97
N GLU A 55 -3.36 -14.65 -9.92
CA GLU A 55 -3.09 -15.56 -11.03
C GLU A 55 -1.92 -15.09 -11.92
N ALA A 56 -1.91 -13.80 -12.27
CA ALA A 56 -0.85 -13.23 -13.09
C ALA A 56 0.52 -13.27 -12.37
N ALA A 57 0.52 -13.06 -11.05
CA ALA A 57 1.73 -13.13 -10.24
C ALA A 57 2.21 -14.58 -10.08
N ARG A 58 1.31 -15.55 -9.82
CA ARG A 58 1.64 -16.99 -9.83
C ARG A 58 2.30 -17.42 -11.13
N ALA A 59 1.69 -17.09 -12.28
CA ALA A 59 2.25 -17.41 -13.59
C ALA A 59 3.62 -16.73 -13.85
N ARG A 60 3.90 -15.58 -13.24
CA ARG A 60 5.23 -14.94 -13.28
C ARG A 60 6.22 -15.69 -12.40
N ILE A 61 5.83 -16.06 -11.18
CA ILE A 61 6.65 -16.79 -10.22
C ILE A 61 7.04 -18.16 -10.78
N ASP A 62 6.10 -18.92 -11.33
CA ASP A 62 6.35 -20.25 -11.92
C ASP A 62 7.39 -20.16 -13.05
N ARG A 63 7.30 -19.14 -13.91
CA ARG A 63 8.29 -18.88 -14.96
C ARG A 63 9.67 -18.54 -14.39
N MET A 64 9.74 -17.80 -13.28
CA MET A 64 11.02 -17.47 -12.63
C MET A 64 11.66 -18.72 -12.01
N LEU A 65 10.86 -19.54 -11.33
CA LEU A 65 11.32 -20.80 -10.71
C LEU A 65 11.78 -21.81 -11.78
N ALA A 66 11.01 -21.97 -12.87
CA ALA A 66 11.40 -22.85 -13.99
C ALA A 66 12.69 -22.40 -14.68
N ALA A 67 12.98 -21.09 -14.69
CA ALA A 67 14.22 -20.54 -15.21
C ALA A 67 15.41 -20.65 -14.24
N GLY A 68 15.24 -21.31 -13.09
CA GLY A 68 16.30 -21.47 -12.07
C GLY A 68 16.67 -20.16 -11.35
N LYS A 69 15.83 -19.12 -11.44
CA LYS A 69 16.07 -17.86 -10.73
C LYS A 69 15.65 -18.01 -9.27
N LYS A 70 16.54 -17.66 -8.34
CA LYS A 70 16.15 -17.46 -6.94
C LYS A 70 15.27 -16.21 -6.83
N LEU A 71 14.24 -16.31 -5.98
CA LEU A 71 13.45 -15.18 -5.50
C LEU A 71 14.30 -14.29 -4.58
#